data_AF-A0A0A7GBN2-F1
#
_entry.id   AF-A0A0A7GBN2-F1
#
_cell.length_a   1.000
_cell.length_b   1.000
_cell.length_c   1.000
_cell.angle_alpha   90.00
_cell.angle_beta   90.00
_cell.angle_gamma   90.00
#
_symmetry.space_group_name_H-M   'P 1'
#
loop_
_entity.id
_entity.type
_entity.pdbx_description
1 polymer ?
#
loop_
_entity_poly.entity_id
_entity_poly.type
_entity_poly.pdbx_seq_one_letter_code
_entity_poly.pdbx_strand_id
1 'polypeptide(L)' 'MSTKSIKLSEETYRELVELAGKLQAEFKKPVSIEEAIKYLLKRKISDLAGSWDVSDEEVREIKESLSKGWKTWKSA' A
#
# COMPACT_ATOMS: atom_id res chain seq x y z
N MET A 1 -13.06 -10.97 21.61
CA MET A 1 -12.40 -10.37 20.43
C MET A 1 -12.80 -11.19 19.21
N SER A 2 -13.54 -10.60 18.25
CA SER A 2 -13.83 -11.29 16.98
C SER A 2 -12.55 -11.33 16.17
N THR A 3 -11.99 -12.53 15.96
CA THR A 3 -10.83 -12.72 15.09
C THR A 3 -11.31 -12.77 13.65
N LYS A 4 -10.96 -11.74 12.87
CA LYS A 4 -11.16 -11.75 11.42
C LYS A 4 -9.87 -12.26 10.77
N SER A 5 -9.99 -13.29 9.95
CA SER A 5 -8.87 -13.83 9.18
C SER A 5 -8.74 -13.07 7.87
N ILE A 6 -7.50 -12.73 7.49
CA ILE A 6 -7.18 -12.11 6.22
C ILE A 6 -6.42 -13.15 5.40
N LYS A 7 -6.82 -13.36 4.14
CA LYS A 7 -6.06 -14.18 3.20
C LYS A 7 -5.01 -13.30 2.53
N LEU A 8 -3.78 -13.77 2.49
CA LEU A 8 -2.67 -13.11 1.82
C LEU A 8 -2.15 -14.03 0.72
N SER A 9 -1.60 -13.46 -0.35
CA SER A 9 -0.78 -14.24 -1.27
C SER A 9 0.52 -14.66 -0.58
N GLU A 10 1.15 -15.73 -1.07
CA GLU A 10 2.44 -16.17 -0.55
C GLU A 10 3.53 -15.10 -0.72
N GLU A 11 3.47 -14.35 -1.82
CA GLU A 11 4.36 -13.23 -2.12
C GLU A 11 4.26 -12.14 -1.07
N THR A 12 3.05 -11.65 -0.78
CA THR A 12 2.83 -10.63 0.26
C THR A 12 3.23 -11.13 1.64
N TYR A 13 2.97 -12.41 1.95
CA TYR A 13 3.40 -12.98 3.22
C TYR A 13 4.93 -12.99 3.34
N ARG A 14 5.65 -13.34 2.26
CA ARG A 14 7.11 -13.35 2.23
C ARG A 14 7.70 -11.97 2.44
N GLU A 15 7.15 -10.95 1.78
CA GLU A 15 7.58 -9.55 1.96
C GLU A 15 7.37 -9.07 3.41
N LEU A 16 6.24 -9.43 4.03
CA LEU A 16 5.97 -9.09 5.43
C LEU A 16 6.94 -9.77 6.39
N VAL A 17 7.31 -11.03 6.12
CA VAL A 17 8.31 -11.78 6.91
C VAL A 17 9.69 -11.14 6.77
N GLU A 18 10.09 -10.76 5.56
CA GLU A 18 11.35 -10.05 5.34
C GLU A 18 11.40 -8.71 6.07
N LEU A 19 10.30 -7.94 6.01
CA LEU A 19 10.19 -6.68 6.74
C LEU A 19 10.27 -6.91 8.26
N ALA A 20 9.56 -7.90 8.79
CA ALA A 20 9.63 -8.24 10.21
C ALA A 20 11.06 -8.60 10.64
N GLY A 21 11.80 -9.35 9.82
CA GLY A 21 13.21 -9.67 10.05
C GLY A 21 14.11 -8.43 10.09
N LYS A 22 13.91 -7.49 9.16
CA LYS A 22 14.63 -6.19 9.15
C LYS A 22 14.34 -5.39 10.43
N LEU A 23 13.08 -5.27 10.81
CA LEU A 23 12.66 -4.56 12.02
C LEU A 23 13.17 -5.24 13.30
N GLN A 24 13.24 -6.56 13.33
CA GLN A 24 13.81 -7.31 14.45
C GLN A 24 15.30 -6.99 14.64
N ALA A 25 16.06 -6.91 13.54
CA ALA A 25 17.47 -6.52 13.59
C ALA A 25 17.66 -5.07 14.06
N GLU A 26 16.82 -4.14 13.58
CA GLU A 26 16.87 -2.72 13.92
C GLU A 26 16.49 -2.46 15.38
N PHE A 27 15.37 -3.04 15.84
CA PHE A 27 14.84 -2.80 17.19
C PHE A 27 15.42 -3.74 18.25
N LYS A 28 16.22 -4.74 17.85
CA LYS A 28 16.81 -5.76 18.74
C LYS A 28 15.79 -6.47 19.64
N LYS A 29 14.56 -6.63 19.13
CA LYS A 29 13.47 -7.33 19.80
C LYS A 29 12.72 -8.22 18.80
N PRO A 30 12.04 -9.29 19.24
CA PRO A 30 11.12 -10.03 18.38
C PRO A 30 10.05 -9.08 17.82
N VAL A 31 9.76 -9.21 16.52
CA VAL A 31 8.73 -8.43 15.81
C VAL A 31 7.74 -9.39 15.18
N SER A 32 6.46 -9.24 15.51
CA SER A 32 5.37 -10.00 14.90
C SER A 32 4.97 -9.45 13.53
N ILE A 33 4.26 -10.26 12.72
CA ILE A 33 3.67 -9.81 11.46
C ILE A 33 2.69 -8.65 11.69
N GLU A 34 1.92 -8.68 12.78
CA GLU A 34 1.00 -7.59 13.11
C GLU A 34 1.75 -6.28 13.41
N GLU A 35 2.90 -6.35 14.09
CA GLU A 35 3.76 -5.17 14.31
C GLU A 35 4.36 -4.65 13.01
N ALA A 36 4.78 -5.54 12.09
CA ALA A 36 5.27 -5.15 10.78
C ALA A 36 4.18 -4.42 9.96
N ILE A 37 2.93 -4.92 9.99
CA ILE A 37 1.78 -4.25 9.37
C ILE A 37 1.54 -2.88 10.00
N LYS A 38 1.53 -2.80 11.35
CA LYS A 38 1.36 -1.51 12.06
C LYS A 38 2.47 -0.52 11.72
N TYR A 39 3.70 -0.99 11.52
CA TYR A 39 4.81 -0.15 11.11
C TYR A 39 4.58 0.44 9.71
N LEU A 40 4.13 -0.38 8.74
CA LEU A 40 3.77 0.11 7.41
C LEU A 40 2.64 1.13 7.44
N LEU A 41 1.60 0.89 8.26
CA LEU A 41 0.45 1.78 8.40
C LEU A 41 0.78 3.13 9.04
N LYS A 42 1.88 3.23 9.80
CA LYS A 42 2.33 4.49 10.41
C LYS A 42 2.98 5.44 9.41
N ARG A 43 3.34 4.97 8.21
CA ARG A 43 3.92 5.82 7.17
C ARG A 43 2.89 6.83 6.70
N LYS A 44 3.31 8.07 6.41
CA LYS A 44 2.39 9.04 5.81
C LYS A 44 2.11 8.60 4.39
N ILE A 45 0.87 8.73 3.94
CA ILE A 45 0.49 8.40 2.55
C ILE A 45 1.33 9.21 1.55
N SER A 46 1.75 10.43 1.93
CA SER A 46 2.69 11.25 1.16
C SER A 46 4.04 10.60 0.92
N ASP A 47 4.49 9.70 1.80
CA ASP A 47 5.76 8.97 1.65
C ASP A 47 5.70 7.91 0.55
N LEU A 48 4.50 7.63 0.02
CA LEU A 48 4.23 6.77 -1.12
C LEU A 48 4.05 7.58 -2.42
N ALA A 49 4.20 8.91 -2.37
CA ALA A 49 4.15 9.72 -3.58
C ALA A 49 5.29 9.33 -4.52
N GLY A 50 4.95 8.97 -5.76
CA GLY A 50 5.92 8.52 -6.77
C GLY A 50 6.37 7.07 -6.64
N SER A 51 5.85 6.30 -5.66
CA SER A 51 6.09 4.85 -5.59
C SER A 51 5.17 4.04 -6.51
N TRP A 52 4.26 4.71 -7.23
CA TRP A 52 3.35 4.06 -8.15
C TRP A 52 4.10 3.83 -9.47
N ASP A 53 4.37 2.57 -9.78
CA ASP A 53 4.77 2.16 -11.11
C ASP A 53 3.51 2.14 -11.99
N VAL A 54 3.44 3.09 -12.92
CA VAL A 54 2.28 3.29 -13.80
C VAL A 54 2.81 3.38 -15.22
N SER A 55 2.25 2.57 -16.11
CA SER A 55 2.57 2.65 -17.53
C SER A 55 2.01 3.92 -18.16
N ASP A 56 2.61 4.36 -19.28
CA ASP A 56 2.12 5.51 -20.04
C ASP A 56 0.66 5.33 -20.51
N GLU A 57 0.25 4.08 -20.77
CA GLU A 57 -1.12 3.75 -21.14
C GLU A 57 -2.08 3.97 -19.97
N GLU A 58 -1.75 3.46 -18.78
CA GLU A 58 -2.55 3.69 -17.57
C GLU A 58 -2.65 5.19 -17.23
N VAL A 59 -1.57 5.95 -17.40
CA VAL A 59 -1.60 7.42 -17.23
C VAL A 59 -2.59 8.07 -18.20
N ARG A 60 -2.64 7.59 -19.45
CA ARG A 60 -3.58 8.09 -20.46
C ARG A 60 -5.02 7.79 -20.06
N GLU A 61 -5.32 6.56 -19.66
CA GLU A 61 -6.66 6.15 -19.23
C GLU A 61 -7.14 6.95 -18.01
N ILE A 62 -6.27 7.17 -17.02
CA ILE A 62 -6.55 7.98 -15.83
C ILE A 62 -6.89 9.42 -16.25
N LYS A 63 -6.08 10.03 -17.13
CA LYS A 63 -6.32 11.40 -17.61
C LYS A 63 -7.64 11.53 -18.36
N GLU A 64 -7.97 10.57 -19.22
CA GLU A 64 -9.24 10.58 -19.95
C GLU A 64 -10.44 10.48 -19.00
N SER A 65 -10.35 9.59 -18.00
CA SER A 65 -11.40 9.39 -17.01
C SER A 65 -11.62 10.64 -16.17
N LEU A 66 -10.55 11.30 -15.71
CA LEU A 66 -10.61 12.57 -14.99
C LEU A 66 -11.22 13.69 -15.84
N SER A 67 -10.82 13.79 -17.11
CA SER A 67 -11.35 14.80 -18.04
C SER A 67 -12.86 14.62 -18.28
N LYS A 68 -13.31 13.37 -18.47
CA LYS A 68 -14.74 13.05 -18.60
C LYS A 68 -15.50 13.42 -17.32
N GLY A 69 -15.02 12.99 -16.16
CA GLY A 69 -15.64 13.31 -14.87
C GLY A 69 -15.73 14.82 -14.63
N TRP A 70 -14.68 15.57 -14.96
CA TRP A 70 -14.65 17.03 -14.83
C TRP A 70 -15.63 17.75 -15.75
N LYS A 71 -15.77 17.28 -17.00
CA LYS A 71 -16.78 17.80 -17.94
C LYS A 71 -18.20 17.58 -17.43
N THR A 72 -18.48 16.39 -16.89
CA THR A 72 -19.78 16.07 -16.29
C THR A 72 -20.06 16.99 -15.11
N TRP A 73 -19.09 17.18 -14.21
CA TRP A 73 -19.25 18.03 -13.04
C TRP A 73 -19.48 19.50 -13.40
N LYS A 74 -18.78 20.04 -14.41
CA LYS A 74 -19.02 21.41 -14.90
C LYS A 74 -20.37 21.61 -15.59
N SER A 75 -21.00 20.53 -16.05
CA SER A 75 -22.28 20.56 -16.76
C SER A 75 -23.47 20.24 -15.84
N ALA A 76 -23.21 20.00 -14.55
CA ALA A 76 -24.19 19.81 -13.48
C ALA A 76 -24.37 21.10 -12.68
#